data_AF-A0AAP2NVZ5-F1
#
_entry.id   AF-A0AAP2NVZ5-F1
#
_cell.length_a   1.000
_cell.length_b   1.000
_cell.length_c   1.000
_cell.angle_alpha   90.00
_cell.angle_beta   90.00
_cell.angle_gamma   90.00
#
_symmetry.space_group_name_H-M   'P 1'
#
loop_
_entity.id
_entity.type
_entity.pdbx_description
1 polymer ?
#
loop_
_entity_poly.entity_id
_entity_poly.type
_entity_poly.pdbx_seq_one_letter_code
_entity_poly.pdbx_strand_id
1 'polypeptide(L)'
;MRESERLSSRPEVAEMLGIPTNALWRYETGKTMPDVDVVTKILNHPRFEKYALWFITGKTAPESGQIAPALYDPKNYETDEEKQA
;
A
#
# COMPACT_ATOMS: atom_id res chain seq x y z
N MET A 1 -2.63 -0.33 3.71
CA MET A 1 -3.58 -0.62 2.60
C MET A 1 -4.30 -1.95 2.80
N ARG A 2 -3.61 -3.10 2.78
CA ARG A 2 -4.21 -4.44 2.91
C ARG A 2 -5.14 -4.59 4.12
N GLU A 3 -4.69 -4.18 5.30
CA GLU A 3 -5.44 -4.32 6.55
C GLU A 3 -6.71 -3.46 6.58
N SER A 4 -6.71 -2.32 5.89
CA SER A 4 -7.89 -1.46 5.77
C SER A 4 -9.01 -2.10 4.93
N GLU A 5 -8.66 -3.02 4.03
CA GLU A 5 -9.61 -3.84 3.26
C GLU A 5 -10.00 -5.15 3.99
N ARG A 6 -9.64 -5.29 5.28
CA ARG A 6 -9.86 -6.48 6.13
C ARG A 6 -9.27 -7.77 5.57
N LEU A 7 -8.25 -7.66 4.73
CA LEU A 7 -7.55 -8.81 4.17
C LEU A 7 -6.44 -9.23 5.14
N SER A 8 -6.69 -10.24 5.99
CA SER A 8 -5.71 -10.71 6.98
C SER A 8 -4.64 -11.63 6.39
N SER A 9 -4.98 -12.37 5.33
CA SER A 9 -4.09 -13.33 4.68
C SER A 9 -3.19 -12.67 3.63
N ARG A 10 -1.89 -12.53 3.93
CA ARG A 10 -0.89 -12.04 2.97
C ARG A 10 -0.73 -12.95 1.74
N PRO A 11 -0.71 -14.29 1.87
CA PRO A 11 -0.63 -15.19 0.72
C PRO A 11 -1.80 -15.01 -0.26
N GLU A 12 -3.03 -14.90 0.25
CA GLU A 12 -4.23 -14.72 -0.57
C GLU A 12 -4.21 -13.39 -1.33
N VAL A 13 -3.74 -12.32 -0.67
CA VAL A 13 -3.58 -11.01 -1.32
C VAL A 13 -2.48 -11.03 -2.36
N ALA A 14 -1.38 -11.74 -2.11
CA ALA A 14 -0.30 -11.88 -3.07
C ALA A 14 -0.77 -12.67 -4.31
N GLU A 15 -1.56 -13.73 -4.13
CA GLU A 15 -2.19 -14.48 -5.21
C GLU A 15 -3.17 -13.62 -6.01
N MET A 16 -4.05 -12.88 -5.34
CA MET A 16 -4.99 -11.94 -5.96
C MET A 16 -4.29 -10.88 -6.81
N LEU A 17 -3.15 -10.38 -6.33
CA LEU A 17 -2.32 -9.40 -7.02
C LEU A 17 -1.36 -10.03 -8.04
N GLY A 18 -1.29 -11.37 -8.09
CA GLY A 18 -0.37 -12.12 -8.94
C GLY A 18 1.10 -11.76 -8.69
N ILE A 19 1.47 -11.55 -7.44
CA ILE A 19 2.85 -11.28 -7.00
C ILE A 19 3.30 -12.37 -6.02
N PRO A 20 4.60 -12.64 -5.88
CA PRO A 20 5.08 -13.57 -4.87
C PRO A 20 4.75 -13.08 -3.46
N THR A 21 4.28 -13.96 -2.58
CA THR A 21 3.98 -13.63 -1.16
C THR A 21 5.17 -13.00 -0.44
N ASN A 22 6.37 -13.50 -0.71
CA ASN A 22 7.61 -12.94 -0.17
C ASN A 22 7.88 -11.52 -0.67
N ALA A 23 7.51 -11.20 -1.91
CA ALA A 23 7.66 -9.85 -2.47
C ALA A 23 6.69 -8.89 -1.78
N LEU A 24 5.41 -9.27 -1.63
CA LEU A 24 4.43 -8.49 -0.86
C LEU A 24 4.92 -8.23 0.56
N TRP A 25 5.50 -9.24 1.22
CA TRP A 25 6.06 -9.07 2.55
C TRP A 25 7.21 -8.04 2.60
N ARG A 26 8.13 -8.07 1.63
CA ARG A 26 9.24 -7.12 1.54
C ARG A 26 8.75 -5.69 1.29
N TYR A 27 7.73 -5.52 0.45
CA TYR A 27 7.17 -4.20 0.16
C TYR A 27 6.47 -3.61 1.38
N GLU A 28 5.65 -4.40 2.08
CA GLU A 28 4.95 -3.94 3.29
C GLU A 28 5.89 -3.66 4.47
N THR A 29 7.06 -4.29 4.51
CA THR A 29 8.08 -4.07 5.56
C THR A 29 9.13 -3.02 5.19
N GLY A 30 9.02 -2.39 4.02
CA GLY A 30 9.99 -1.41 3.54
C GLY A 30 11.37 -1.98 3.21
N LYS A 31 11.54 -3.31 3.21
CA LYS A 31 12.84 -3.96 2.90
C LYS A 31 13.24 -3.86 1.43
N THR A 32 12.27 -3.64 0.55
CA THR A 32 12.48 -3.51 -0.88
C THR A 32 11.45 -2.56 -1.44
N MET A 33 11.86 -1.70 -2.37
CA MET A 33 10.93 -0.87 -3.12
C MET A 33 10.37 -1.66 -4.30
N PRO A 34 9.05 -1.67 -4.51
CA PRO A 34 8.46 -2.31 -5.68
C PRO A 34 8.75 -1.52 -6.96
N ASP A 35 8.94 -2.23 -8.07
CA ASP A 35 9.01 -1.61 -9.40
C ASP A 35 7.67 -0.97 -9.79
N VAL A 36 7.71 0.00 -10.70
CA VAL A 36 6.52 0.72 -11.18
C VAL A 36 5.47 -0.27 -11.72
N ASP A 37 5.88 -1.29 -12.47
CA ASP A 37 4.96 -2.31 -13.00
C ASP A 37 4.21 -3.06 -11.89
N VAL A 38 4.89 -3.35 -10.78
CA VAL A 38 4.29 -4.01 -9.63
C VAL A 38 3.32 -3.06 -8.93
N VAL A 39 3.69 -1.79 -8.73
CA VAL A 39 2.81 -0.77 -8.14
C VAL A 39 1.55 -0.59 -8.97
N THR A 40 1.69 -0.44 -10.30
CA THR A 40 0.57 -0.30 -11.23
C THR A 40 -0.33 -1.53 -11.19
N LYS A 41 0.23 -2.74 -11.11
CA LYS A 41 -0.55 -3.98 -10.97
C LYS A 41 -1.37 -4.00 -9.68
N ILE A 42 -0.79 -3.54 -8.57
CA ILE A 42 -1.48 -3.47 -7.27
C ILE A 42 -2.61 -2.44 -7.33
N LEU A 43 -2.33 -1.23 -7.81
CA LEU A 43 -3.29 -0.13 -7.84
C LEU A 43 -4.41 -0.31 -8.87
N ASN A 44 -4.15 -1.00 -9.99
CA ASN A 44 -5.19 -1.32 -10.97
C ASN A 44 -6.19 -2.39 -10.48
N HIS A 45 -5.95 -2.99 -9.32
CA HIS A 45 -6.92 -3.93 -8.76
C HIS A 45 -8.15 -3.16 -8.23
N PRO A 46 -9.40 -3.58 -8.53
CA PRO A 46 -10.61 -2.85 -8.15
C PRO A 46 -10.74 -2.55 -6.65
N ARG A 47 -10.11 -3.35 -5.79
CA ARG A 47 -10.08 -3.12 -4.34
C ARG A 47 -9.11 -2.02 -3.90
N PHE A 48 -8.04 -1.77 -4.67
CA PHE A 48 -6.95 -0.86 -4.31
C PHE A 48 -6.91 0.42 -5.16
N GLU A 49 -7.66 0.48 -6.26
CA GLU A 49 -7.75 1.66 -7.15
C GLU A 49 -8.12 2.95 -6.42
N LYS A 50 -8.98 2.84 -5.40
CA LYS A 50 -9.38 3.96 -4.54
C LYS A 50 -8.22 4.60 -3.75
N TYR A 51 -7.08 3.92 -3.65
CA TYR A 51 -5.90 4.39 -2.93
C TYR A 51 -4.83 4.99 -3.85
N ALA A 52 -5.04 4.98 -5.18
CA ALA A 52 -4.01 5.35 -6.14
C ALA A 52 -3.51 6.80 -5.97
N LEU A 53 -4.42 7.76 -5.85
CA LEU A 53 -4.05 9.17 -5.68
C LEU A 53 -3.28 9.40 -4.39
N TRP A 54 -3.76 8.78 -3.31
CA TRP A 54 -3.13 8.85 -1.99
C TRP A 54 -1.74 8.19 -2.00
N PHE A 55 -1.59 7.03 -2.65
CA PHE A 55 -0.33 6.30 -2.68
C PHE A 55 0.76 7.03 -3.48
N ILE A 56 0.40 7.66 -4.60
CA ILE A 56 1.37 8.33 -5.48
C ILE A 56 1.67 9.76 -5.04
N THR A 57 0.66 10.50 -4.58
CA THR A 57 0.79 11.96 -4.35
C THR A 57 0.59 12.37 -2.90
N GLY A 58 0.18 11.46 -2.02
CA GLY A 58 -0.23 11.76 -0.64
C GLY A 58 -1.57 12.50 -0.53
N LYS A 59 -2.23 12.85 -1.64
CA LYS A 59 -3.50 13.58 -1.65
C LYS A 59 -4.70 12.64 -1.69
N THR A 60 -5.84 13.09 -1.17
CA THR A 60 -7.12 12.39 -1.27
C THR A 60 -8.13 13.27 -2.00
N ALA A 61 -9.08 12.65 -2.69
CA ALA A 61 -10.21 13.29 -3.37
C ALA A 61 -11.48 12.42 -3.17
N PRO A 62 -12.12 12.51 -1.98
CA PRO A 62 -13.28 11.69 -1.63
C PRO A 62 -14.44 11.79 -2.64
N GLU A 63 -14.62 12.96 -3.25
CA GLU A 63 -15.61 13.23 -4.28
C GLU A 63 -15.41 12.38 -5.55
N SER A 64 -14.17 11.96 -5.83
CA SER A 64 -13.81 11.08 -6.94
C SER A 64 -13.60 9.64 -6.49
N GLY A 65 -13.95 9.30 -5.24
CA GLY A 65 -13.74 7.96 -4.66
C GLY A 65 -12.28 7.65 -4.32
N GLN A 66 -11.38 8.63 -4.41
CA GLN A 66 -9.96 8.48 -4.07
C GLN A 66 -9.74 8.84 -2.59
N ILE A 67 -9.49 7.84 -1.77
CA ILE A 67 -9.42 7.96 -0.31
C ILE A 67 -8.09 7.49 0.23
N ALA A 68 -7.79 7.84 1.48
CA ALA A 68 -6.70 7.21 2.23
C ALA A 68 -7.21 5.92 2.89
N PRO A 69 -6.35 4.91 3.12
CA PRO A 69 -6.70 3.73 3.90
C PRO A 69 -7.10 4.12 5.34
N ALA A 70 -8.17 3.52 5.89
CA ALA A 70 -8.67 3.88 7.21
C ALA A 70 -7.67 3.61 8.37
N LEU A 71 -6.72 2.69 8.17
CA LEU A 71 -5.68 2.37 9.15
C LEU A 71 -4.34 3.05 8.82
N TYR A 72 -4.35 4.02 7.90
CA TYR A 72 -3.16 4.82 7.65
C TYR A 72 -2.92 5.76 8.83
N ASP A 73 -1.81 5.55 9.53
CA ASP A 73 -1.26 6.48 10.50
C ASP A 73 0.12 6.92 10.01
N PRO A 74 0.34 8.22 9.71
CA PRO A 74 1.64 8.74 9.30
C PRO A 74 2.77 8.40 10.27
N LYS A 75 2.47 8.30 11.58
CA LYS A 75 3.47 8.00 12.63
C LYS A 75 4.09 6.61 12.50
N ASN A 76 3.39 5.68 11.84
CA ASN A 76 3.90 4.33 11.60
C ASN A 76 4.97 4.27 10.50
N TYR A 77 5.19 5.37 9.78
CA TYR A 77 6.14 5.47 8.68
C TYR A 77 7.18 6.57 8.91
N GLU A 78 7.24 7.15 10.11
CA GLU A 78 8.37 7.97 10.56
C GLU A 78 9.61 7.08 10.58
N THR A 79 10.48 7.24 9.58
CA THR A 79 11.80 6.60 9.56
C THR A 79 12.62 7.11 10.75
N ASP A 80 13.34 6.22 11.42
CA ASP A 80 14.19 6.53 12.59
C ASP A 80 15.32 7.57 12.33
N GLU A 81 15.38 8.15 11.13
CA GLU A 81 16.30 9.25 10.78
C GLU A 81 16.04 10.52 11.61
N GLU A 82 14.81 10.76 12.09
CA GLU A 82 14.49 11.90 12.95
C GLU A 82 14.82 11.68 14.44
N LYS A 83 15.17 10.46 14.87
CA LYS A 83 15.55 10.17 16.28
C LYS A 83 17.03 10.39 16.58
N GLN A 84 17.82 10.85 15.61
CA GLN A 84 19.26 11.13 15.77
C GLN A 84 19.63 12.62 15.67
N ALA A 85 18.65 13.54 15.61
CA ALA A 85 18.88 14.98 15.62
C ALA A 85 18.66 15.59 17.02
#